data_AF-A0A819JFL0-F1
#
_entry.id   AF-A0A819JFL0-F1
#
_cell.length_a   1.000
_cell.length_b   1.000
_cell.length_c   1.000
_cell.angle_alpha   90.00
_cell.angle_beta   90.00
_cell.angle_gamma   90.00
#
_symmetry.space_group_name_H-M   'P 1'
#
loop_
_entity.id
_entity.type
_entity.pdbx_description
1 polymer ?
#
loop_
_entity_poly.entity_id
_entity_poly.type
_entity_poly.pdbx_seq_one_letter_code
_entity_poly.pdbx_strand_id
1 'polypeptide(L)'
;MTTEHQAAIRQAQEEMEQIEKRTGKTERDVQQVTNVVQQQELNINNIRTCVDAVDTRLTDVAEQVEVHTREIERIDAKTLSYVPEWGGDVCKLLNRPANNDWRLLGKRFGYSTSELRHWATKADPCMALLNEWYMTHKTDEATYGLLKMLGDIERQDAEKIIREAVLVAGIIIPDELQSEIKRRPPVFLSYQWGSQAAVTTLKNHLEEAGYACWMDTGQMGGGDKLFANIDKGIRGAKVVVCCMTEAYAKSDNCLREVHLCVSTGKQIIPLQMEKQPWPPEGALGPIMSEYLFIRFFDRKNAGTTNYWPEEKFAELLGQIRYHVAPDPDMISNRYRNWFVPQTDNLIFLQLLKNKKDKKTDKDESTSLVDTHLVVTHPQLMISYQWDHQSYIVALYKRLTLLGYQVWLDIFQMGGGDSLFEKIDTGIRHSLCVIACVTPKYTVSINCRREMALADALTKPIVPLLLQKTSIWPPSGPMALVFAEKPYIDFSHKCEQSDNDNMWTGKEFQELLVQLQQFVPEVQLEKTQQHLLDIQRPSSTVHGGDPTAQQQPKRMA
;
A
#
# COMPACT_ATOMS: atom_id res chain seq x y z
N MET A 1 -75.18 -74.36 43.73
CA MET A 1 -74.55 -73.26 42.97
C MET A 1 -75.25 -73.19 41.62
N THR A 2 -75.55 -72.00 41.10
CA THR A 2 -76.23 -71.82 39.81
C THR A 2 -75.25 -71.93 38.64
N THR A 3 -75.76 -72.11 37.42
CA THR A 3 -74.98 -72.13 36.17
C THR A 3 -74.19 -70.84 35.94
N GLU A 4 -74.73 -69.69 36.37
CA GLU A 4 -74.05 -68.39 36.36
C GLU A 4 -72.72 -68.41 37.13
N HIS A 5 -72.67 -69.13 38.26
CA HIS A 5 -71.45 -69.25 39.07
C HIS A 5 -70.35 -70.02 38.33
N GLN A 6 -70.72 -71.04 37.55
CA GLN A 6 -69.76 -71.78 36.71
C GLN A 6 -69.28 -70.94 35.52
N ALA A 7 -70.15 -70.13 34.92
CA ALA A 7 -69.78 -69.18 33.87
C ALA A 7 -68.80 -68.11 34.39
N ALA A 8 -69.08 -67.52 35.56
CA ALA A 8 -68.22 -66.52 36.18
C ALA A 8 -66.84 -67.08 36.56
N ILE A 9 -66.78 -68.30 37.12
CA ILE A 9 -65.50 -68.97 37.42
C ILE A 9 -64.68 -69.20 36.14
N ARG A 10 -65.34 -69.64 35.05
CA ARG A 10 -64.67 -69.86 33.77
C ARG A 10 -64.16 -68.56 33.15
N GLN A 11 -64.94 -67.47 33.18
CA GLN A 11 -64.49 -66.17 32.71
C GLN A 11 -63.27 -65.68 33.52
N ALA A 12 -63.30 -65.82 34.85
CA ALA A 12 -62.17 -65.47 35.70
C ALA A 12 -60.90 -66.30 35.39
N GLN A 13 -61.04 -67.58 35.02
CA GLN A 13 -59.93 -68.42 34.57
C GLN A 13 -59.37 -67.95 33.21
N GLU A 14 -60.23 -67.64 32.24
CA GLU A 14 -59.81 -67.13 30.93
C GLU A 14 -59.18 -65.72 31.02
N GLU A 15 -59.62 -64.88 31.97
CA GLU A 15 -58.99 -63.60 32.31
C GLU A 15 -57.64 -63.78 33.03
N MET A 16 -57.52 -64.72 33.97
CA MET A 16 -56.24 -65.06 34.61
C MET A 16 -55.21 -65.56 33.59
N GLU A 17 -55.58 -66.45 32.67
CA GLU A 17 -54.66 -66.96 31.65
C GLU A 17 -54.19 -65.85 30.69
N GLN A 18 -55.04 -64.85 30.40
CA GLN A 18 -54.64 -63.65 29.67
C GLN A 18 -53.70 -62.73 30.48
N ILE A 19 -53.92 -62.60 31.79
CA ILE A 19 -53.04 -61.83 32.68
C ILE A 19 -51.67 -62.52 32.77
N GLU A 20 -51.59 -63.83 32.94
CA GLU A 20 -50.32 -64.58 32.95
C GLU A 20 -49.56 -64.41 31.62
N LYS A 21 -50.23 -64.55 30.47
CA LYS A 21 -49.63 -64.34 29.14
C LYS A 21 -49.14 -62.90 28.94
N ARG A 22 -49.82 -61.91 29.52
CA ARG A 22 -49.37 -60.50 29.50
C ARG A 22 -48.17 -60.28 30.41
N THR A 23 -48.22 -60.74 31.66
CA THR A 23 -47.13 -60.62 32.64
C THR A 23 -45.87 -61.30 32.13
N GLY A 24 -45.95 -62.54 31.67
CA GLY A 24 -44.85 -63.28 31.05
C GLY A 24 -44.42 -62.76 29.68
N LYS A 25 -45.07 -61.74 29.11
CA LYS A 25 -44.52 -60.91 28.03
C LYS A 25 -43.79 -59.69 28.60
N THR A 26 -44.44 -58.93 29.48
CA THR A 26 -43.85 -57.76 30.15
C THR A 26 -42.53 -58.08 30.86
N GLU A 27 -42.41 -59.26 31.48
CA GLU A 27 -41.17 -59.73 32.10
C GLU A 27 -40.02 -59.88 31.09
N ARG A 28 -40.29 -60.41 29.89
CA ARG A 28 -39.31 -60.49 28.79
C ARG A 28 -38.98 -59.13 28.21
N ASP A 29 -40.01 -58.29 27.99
CA ASP A 29 -39.84 -56.92 27.50
C ASP A 29 -38.97 -56.09 28.50
N VAL A 30 -39.18 -56.26 29.82
CA VAL A 30 -38.37 -55.66 30.89
C VAL A 30 -36.94 -56.20 30.90
N GLN A 31 -36.73 -57.52 30.85
CA GLN A 31 -35.37 -58.10 30.82
C GLN A 31 -34.57 -57.62 29.60
N GLN A 32 -35.22 -57.45 28.45
CA GLN A 32 -34.58 -56.87 27.26
C GLN A 32 -34.19 -55.40 27.50
N VAL A 33 -35.05 -54.59 28.12
CA VAL A 33 -34.71 -53.20 28.50
C VAL A 33 -33.56 -53.15 29.49
N THR A 34 -33.53 -53.99 30.53
CA THR A 34 -32.42 -54.06 31.50
C THR A 34 -31.08 -54.34 30.81
N ASN A 35 -31.04 -55.28 29.86
CA ASN A 35 -29.83 -55.60 29.11
C ASN A 35 -29.35 -54.41 28.26
N VAL A 36 -30.28 -53.68 27.62
CA VAL A 36 -29.96 -52.48 26.83
C VAL A 36 -29.43 -51.34 27.72
N VAL A 37 -30.03 -51.12 28.89
CA VAL A 37 -29.57 -50.10 29.86
C VAL A 37 -28.15 -50.40 30.34
N GLN A 38 -27.85 -51.64 30.72
CA GLN A 38 -26.49 -52.04 31.12
C GLN A 38 -25.47 -51.82 29.98
N GLN A 39 -25.85 -52.10 28.72
CA GLN A 39 -24.98 -51.84 27.57
C GLN A 39 -24.80 -50.33 27.30
N GLN A 40 -25.82 -49.50 27.57
CA GLN A 40 -25.71 -48.04 27.50
C GLN A 40 -24.83 -47.47 28.61
N GLU A 41 -24.91 -47.96 29.86
CA GLU A 41 -24.03 -47.55 30.96
C GLU A 41 -22.56 -47.82 30.64
N LEU A 42 -22.23 -48.99 30.08
CA LEU A 42 -20.88 -49.32 29.62
C LEU A 42 -20.39 -48.35 28.52
N ASN A 43 -21.24 -48.02 27.54
CA ASN A 43 -20.91 -47.06 26.49
C ASN A 43 -20.70 -45.64 27.05
N ILE A 44 -21.54 -45.19 27.99
CA ILE A 44 -21.42 -43.88 28.64
C ILE A 44 -20.11 -43.79 29.45
N ASN A 45 -19.75 -44.85 30.18
CA ASN A 45 -18.49 -44.89 30.93
C ASN A 45 -17.25 -44.86 30.00
N ASN A 46 -17.29 -45.55 28.86
CA ASN A 46 -16.24 -45.48 27.85
C ASN A 46 -16.14 -44.09 27.18
N ILE A 47 -17.28 -43.45 26.89
CA ILE A 47 -17.30 -42.07 26.37
C ILE A 47 -16.71 -41.11 27.41
N ARG A 48 -17.02 -41.29 28.69
CA ARG A 48 -16.51 -40.45 29.78
C ARG A 48 -14.98 -40.53 29.89
N THR A 49 -14.40 -41.73 29.91
CA THR A 49 -12.94 -41.88 29.95
C THR A 49 -12.25 -41.35 28.69
N CYS A 50 -12.91 -41.38 27.52
CA CYS A 50 -12.43 -40.69 26.33
C CYS A 50 -12.49 -39.16 26.45
N VAL A 51 -13.51 -38.59 27.09
CA VAL A 51 -13.61 -37.15 27.35
C VAL A 51 -12.55 -36.69 28.35
N ASP A 52 -12.38 -37.42 29.47
CA ASP A 52 -11.36 -37.13 30.49
C ASP A 52 -9.93 -37.16 29.88
N ALA A 53 -9.68 -38.05 28.91
CA ALA A 53 -8.44 -38.15 28.15
C ALA A 53 -8.26 -37.08 27.04
N VAL A 54 -9.33 -36.38 26.66
CA VAL A 54 -9.28 -35.21 25.76
C VAL A 54 -9.08 -33.92 26.57
N ASP A 55 -9.68 -33.81 27.74
CA ASP A 55 -9.56 -32.64 28.63
C ASP A 55 -8.13 -32.48 29.18
N THR A 56 -7.49 -33.60 29.55
CA THR A 56 -6.05 -33.64 29.91
C THR A 56 -5.15 -33.23 28.73
N ARG A 57 -5.47 -33.64 27.50
CA ARG A 57 -4.73 -33.19 26.30
C ARG A 57 -4.95 -31.71 25.98
N LEU A 58 -6.13 -31.17 26.28
CA LEU A 58 -6.41 -29.73 26.15
C LEU A 58 -5.62 -28.91 27.17
N THR A 59 -5.42 -29.42 28.38
CA THR A 59 -4.57 -28.76 29.39
C THR A 59 -3.08 -28.81 29.01
N ASP A 60 -2.56 -29.97 28.59
CA ASP A 60 -1.19 -30.09 28.03
C ASP A 60 -0.94 -29.10 26.88
N VAL A 61 -1.89 -29.00 25.94
CA VAL A 61 -1.78 -28.07 24.79
C VAL A 61 -1.87 -26.61 25.24
N ALA A 62 -2.71 -26.27 26.22
CA ALA A 62 -2.80 -24.91 26.75
C ALA A 62 -1.48 -24.47 27.43
N GLU A 63 -0.85 -25.35 28.22
CA GLU A 63 0.45 -25.07 28.84
C GLU A 63 1.56 -24.94 27.78
N GLN A 64 1.59 -25.82 26.78
CA GLN A 64 2.54 -25.71 25.65
C GLN A 64 2.36 -24.41 24.84
N VAL A 65 1.12 -23.97 24.63
CA VAL A 65 0.83 -22.68 23.96
C VAL A 65 1.31 -21.50 24.80
N GLU A 66 1.13 -21.51 26.12
CA GLU A 66 1.63 -20.43 26.98
C GLU A 66 3.17 -20.40 27.04
N VAL A 67 3.82 -21.57 27.10
CA VAL A 67 5.28 -21.68 27.00
C VAL A 67 5.78 -21.13 25.67
N HIS A 68 5.18 -21.55 24.54
CA HIS A 68 5.58 -21.01 23.23
C HIS A 68 5.24 -19.54 23.04
N THR A 69 4.19 -18.99 23.67
CA THR A 69 3.94 -17.54 23.65
C THR A 69 5.07 -16.79 24.36
N ARG A 70 5.47 -17.25 25.56
CA ARG A 70 6.61 -16.67 26.30
C ARG A 70 7.96 -16.87 25.57
N GLU A 71 8.11 -17.93 24.78
CA GLU A 71 9.26 -18.11 23.90
C GLU A 71 9.20 -17.19 22.67
N ILE A 72 8.03 -16.98 22.06
CA ILE A 72 7.84 -16.04 20.95
C ILE A 72 8.12 -14.61 21.42
N GLU A 73 7.64 -14.18 22.59
CA GLU A 73 7.99 -12.88 23.20
C GLU A 73 9.51 -12.74 23.41
N ARG A 74 10.19 -13.81 23.85
CA ARG A 74 11.66 -13.85 23.99
C ARG A 74 12.40 -13.93 22.65
N ILE A 75 11.76 -14.43 21.60
CA ILE A 75 12.29 -14.49 20.24
C ILE A 75 12.14 -13.13 19.59
N ASP A 76 11.01 -12.43 19.72
CA ASP A 76 10.84 -11.05 19.28
C ASP A 76 11.86 -10.13 19.98
N ALA A 77 12.07 -10.30 21.29
CA ALA A 77 13.11 -9.58 22.03
C ALA A 77 14.56 -9.92 21.60
N LYS A 78 14.77 -11.01 20.84
CA LYS A 78 16.08 -11.43 20.30
C LYS A 78 16.18 -11.32 18.77
N THR A 79 15.11 -10.96 18.08
CA THR A 79 15.03 -10.98 16.62
C THR A 79 15.19 -9.57 16.09
N LEU A 80 16.39 -9.28 15.58
CA LEU A 80 16.66 -8.15 14.69
C LEU A 80 16.42 -6.74 15.28
N SER A 81 16.59 -6.57 16.60
CA SER A 81 16.90 -5.23 17.13
C SER A 81 18.34 -4.86 16.77
N TYR A 82 18.50 -3.79 15.99
CA TYR A 82 19.76 -3.11 15.71
C TYR A 82 20.13 -2.09 16.81
N VAL A 83 19.19 -1.81 17.71
CA VAL A 83 19.36 -0.94 18.88
C VAL A 83 20.01 -1.75 20.02
N PRO A 84 21.01 -1.19 20.74
CA PRO A 84 21.63 -1.84 21.90
C PRO A 84 20.64 -2.15 23.04
N GLU A 85 21.05 -3.00 24.00
CA GLU A 85 20.19 -3.53 25.07
C GLU A 85 19.43 -2.47 25.88
N TRP A 86 20.06 -1.31 26.17
CA TRP A 86 19.43 -0.19 26.87
C TRP A 86 18.26 0.45 26.10
N GLY A 87 18.15 0.19 24.79
CA GLY A 87 17.11 0.75 23.92
C GLY A 87 15.70 0.39 24.38
N GLY A 88 15.51 -0.80 24.96
CA GLY A 88 14.22 -1.22 25.51
C GLY A 88 13.72 -0.30 26.64
N ASP A 89 14.61 0.18 27.51
CA ASP A 89 14.22 1.08 28.61
C ASP A 89 13.99 2.52 28.13
N VAL A 90 14.75 2.97 27.13
CA VAL A 90 14.50 4.24 26.44
C VAL A 90 13.13 4.23 25.73
N CYS A 91 12.76 3.14 25.04
CA CYS A 91 11.43 3.00 24.44
C CYS A 91 10.30 3.01 25.49
N LYS A 92 10.46 2.34 26.64
CA LYS A 92 9.50 2.38 27.77
C LYS A 92 9.28 3.78 28.34
N LEU A 93 10.21 4.72 28.15
CA LEU A 93 10.08 6.13 28.54
C LEU A 93 9.51 7.00 27.42
N LEU A 94 9.88 6.75 26.17
CA LEU A 94 9.49 7.57 25.01
C LEU A 94 8.12 7.20 24.42
N ASN A 95 7.64 5.96 24.61
CA ASN A 95 6.29 5.54 24.21
C ASN A 95 5.16 6.07 25.12
N ARG A 96 5.50 6.67 26.27
CA ARG A 96 4.51 7.29 27.17
C ARG A 96 3.99 8.57 26.53
N PRO A 97 2.66 8.84 26.58
CA PRO A 97 2.09 10.02 25.94
C PRO A 97 2.61 11.30 26.60
N ALA A 98 3.39 12.07 25.85
CA ALA A 98 3.99 13.34 26.27
C ALA A 98 4.10 14.30 25.07
N ASN A 99 4.33 15.59 25.33
CA ASN A 99 4.58 16.57 24.26
C ASN A 99 5.96 16.37 23.61
N ASN A 100 6.91 15.78 24.34
CA ASN A 100 8.24 15.37 23.92
C ASN A 100 8.38 13.83 23.96
N ASP A 101 7.51 13.16 23.21
CA ASP A 101 7.54 11.71 23.01
C ASP A 101 8.30 11.32 21.72
N TRP A 102 8.29 10.02 21.40
CA TRP A 102 8.93 9.46 20.21
C TRP A 102 8.49 10.11 18.88
N ARG A 103 7.32 10.76 18.81
CA ARG A 103 6.83 11.43 17.58
C ARG A 103 7.56 12.75 17.35
N LEU A 104 7.86 13.49 18.42
CA LEU A 104 8.69 14.70 18.33
C LEU A 104 10.14 14.32 18.00
N LEU A 105 10.67 13.30 18.67
CA LEU A 105 11.99 12.72 18.36
C LEU A 105 12.10 12.31 16.88
N GLY A 106 11.08 11.63 16.36
CA GLY A 106 11.03 11.23 14.96
C GLY A 106 10.98 12.41 13.99
N LYS A 107 10.21 13.46 14.29
CA LYS A 107 10.24 14.69 13.49
C LYS A 107 11.60 15.40 13.54
N ARG A 108 12.33 15.31 14.67
CA ARG A 108 13.72 15.83 14.79
C ARG A 108 14.72 15.04 13.94
N PHE A 109 14.59 13.72 13.85
CA PHE A 109 15.40 12.89 12.94
C PHE A 109 15.10 13.08 11.44
N GLY A 110 14.04 13.83 11.07
CA GLY A 110 13.64 14.01 9.67
C GLY A 110 12.79 12.86 9.12
N TYR A 111 11.96 12.26 9.97
CA TYR A 111 10.91 11.34 9.52
C TYR A 111 9.63 12.10 9.14
N SER A 112 9.05 11.70 8.02
CA SER A 112 7.83 12.30 7.49
C SER A 112 6.61 11.98 8.36
N THR A 113 5.57 12.83 8.30
CA THR A 113 4.35 12.62 9.11
C THR A 113 3.57 11.35 8.73
N SER A 114 3.80 10.78 7.55
CA SER A 114 3.30 9.46 7.14
C SER A 114 4.07 8.30 7.81
N GLU A 115 5.40 8.36 7.83
CA GLU A 115 6.24 7.34 8.47
C GLU A 115 5.96 7.25 9.98
N LEU A 116 5.76 8.39 10.64
CA LEU A 116 5.34 8.44 12.05
C LEU A 116 3.95 7.83 12.27
N ARG A 117 2.99 8.00 11.35
CA ARG A 117 1.68 7.32 11.45
C ARG A 117 1.80 5.81 11.26
N HIS A 118 2.62 5.35 10.32
CA HIS A 118 2.87 3.92 10.11
C HIS A 118 3.52 3.26 11.33
N TRP A 119 4.45 3.91 12.03
CA TRP A 119 5.01 3.34 13.26
C TRP A 119 4.04 3.39 14.45
N ALA A 120 3.09 4.34 14.48
CA ALA A 120 2.06 4.40 15.51
C ALA A 120 1.08 3.21 15.50
N THR A 121 1.06 2.37 14.45
CA THR A 121 0.25 1.14 14.39
C THR A 121 1.01 -0.10 14.90
N LYS A 122 2.30 0.01 15.23
CA LYS A 122 3.13 -1.10 15.71
C LYS A 122 3.08 -1.22 17.24
N ALA A 123 3.34 -2.42 17.76
CA ALA A 123 3.32 -2.72 19.19
C ALA A 123 4.33 -1.87 20.01
N ASP A 124 5.51 -1.59 19.44
CA ASP A 124 6.45 -0.60 19.97
C ASP A 124 6.84 0.40 18.85
N PRO A 125 6.20 1.59 18.81
CA PRO A 125 6.49 2.62 17.82
C PRO A 125 7.90 3.21 17.93
N CYS A 126 8.39 3.43 19.16
CA CYS A 126 9.73 3.98 19.39
C CYS A 126 10.83 2.99 18.98
N MET A 127 10.66 1.70 19.27
CA MET A 127 11.60 0.66 18.86
C MET A 127 11.60 0.49 17.34
N ALA A 128 10.45 0.63 16.67
CA ALA A 128 10.39 0.61 15.20
C ALA A 128 11.13 1.79 14.57
N LEU A 129 11.02 2.98 15.15
CA LEU A 129 11.76 4.19 14.76
C LEU A 129 13.26 4.03 14.99
N LEU A 130 13.67 3.62 16.19
CA LEU A 130 15.09 3.45 16.53
C LEU A 130 15.74 2.35 15.68
N ASN A 131 15.03 1.28 15.32
CA ASN A 131 15.57 0.28 14.40
C ASN A 131 15.86 0.86 13.01
N GLU A 132 14.99 1.68 12.41
CA GLU A 132 15.29 2.32 11.12
C GLU A 132 16.50 3.26 11.22
N TRP A 133 16.63 3.99 12.34
CA TRP A 133 17.77 4.84 12.63
C TRP A 133 19.11 4.07 12.77
N TYR A 134 19.12 2.96 13.51
CA TYR A 134 20.29 2.11 13.72
C TYR A 134 20.62 1.20 12.52
N MET A 135 19.68 0.97 11.60
CA MET A 135 19.94 0.33 10.30
C MET A 135 20.56 1.29 9.28
N THR A 136 20.30 2.60 9.40
CA THR A 136 20.75 3.62 8.42
C THR A 136 22.07 4.32 8.80
N HIS A 137 22.53 4.14 10.03
CA HIS A 137 23.76 4.72 10.58
C HIS A 137 24.62 3.63 11.25
N LYS A 138 25.89 3.93 11.54
CA LYS A 138 26.66 3.05 12.45
C LYS A 138 26.17 3.19 13.88
N THR A 139 26.39 2.19 14.74
CA THR A 139 25.93 2.18 16.15
C THR A 139 26.46 3.37 16.97
N ASP A 140 27.70 3.81 16.74
CA ASP A 140 28.32 5.00 17.36
C ASP A 140 27.69 6.30 16.85
N GLU A 141 27.63 6.47 15.52
CA GLU A 141 26.97 7.59 14.83
C GLU A 141 25.50 7.72 15.27
N ALA A 142 24.78 6.60 15.39
CA ALA A 142 23.38 6.51 15.78
C ALA A 142 23.15 6.87 17.25
N THR A 143 23.98 6.36 18.16
CA THR A 143 23.85 6.61 19.62
C THR A 143 24.11 8.08 19.94
N TYR A 144 25.13 8.69 19.34
CA TYR A 144 25.40 10.13 19.50
C TYR A 144 24.27 10.98 18.91
N GLY A 145 23.78 10.63 17.73
CA GLY A 145 22.63 11.30 17.11
C GLY A 145 21.39 11.27 18.00
N LEU A 146 21.09 10.13 18.62
CA LEU A 146 19.98 9.98 19.56
C LEU A 146 20.19 10.83 20.83
N LEU A 147 21.38 10.79 21.45
CA LEU A 147 21.69 11.63 22.62
C LEU A 147 21.46 13.11 22.34
N LYS A 148 21.94 13.62 21.20
CA LYS A 148 21.73 15.02 20.82
C LYS A 148 20.24 15.35 20.62
N MET A 149 19.51 14.51 19.89
CA MET A 149 18.07 14.74 19.67
C MET A 149 17.24 14.62 20.94
N LEU A 150 17.65 13.80 21.93
CA LEU A 150 17.01 13.73 23.26
C LEU A 150 17.24 15.00 24.08
N GLY A 151 18.43 15.60 24.02
CA GLY A 151 18.71 16.94 24.56
C GLY A 151 17.83 18.02 23.91
N ASP A 152 17.73 18.02 22.58
CA ASP A 152 16.91 18.96 21.77
C ASP A 152 15.38 18.81 21.96
N ILE A 153 14.93 17.81 22.73
CA ILE A 153 13.53 17.63 23.18
C ILE A 153 13.39 17.58 24.72
N GLU A 154 14.42 17.98 25.46
CA GLU A 154 14.44 18.06 26.94
C GLU A 154 14.19 16.72 27.67
N ARG A 155 14.50 15.58 27.05
CA ARG A 155 14.32 14.22 27.61
C ARG A 155 15.58 13.69 28.31
N GLN A 156 16.00 14.41 29.36
CA GLN A 156 17.15 14.04 30.19
C GLN A 156 16.98 12.69 30.91
N ASP A 157 15.74 12.22 31.11
CA ASP A 157 15.43 10.91 31.68
C ASP A 157 15.91 9.76 30.79
N ALA A 158 15.69 9.87 29.48
CA ALA A 158 16.19 8.92 28.49
C ALA A 158 17.69 9.14 28.20
N GLU A 159 18.13 10.39 28.11
CA GLU A 159 19.54 10.75 27.87
C GLU A 159 20.47 10.14 28.94
N LYS A 160 20.08 10.20 30.21
CA LYS A 160 20.84 9.66 31.34
C LYS A 160 21.11 8.16 31.20
N ILE A 161 20.08 7.37 30.88
CA ILE A 161 20.20 5.91 30.70
C ILE A 161 21.25 5.58 29.64
N ILE A 162 21.22 6.30 28.51
CA ILE A 162 22.17 6.10 27.42
C ILE A 162 23.59 6.48 27.87
N ARG A 163 23.78 7.64 28.52
CA ARG A 163 25.10 8.06 29.02
C ARG A 163 25.69 7.06 30.02
N GLU A 164 24.89 6.56 30.97
CA GLU A 164 25.33 5.55 31.93
C GLU A 164 25.71 4.23 31.24
N ALA A 165 24.91 3.75 30.29
CA ALA A 165 25.22 2.52 29.54
C ALA A 165 26.44 2.66 28.61
N VAL A 166 26.64 3.81 27.97
CA VAL A 166 27.78 4.07 27.08
C VAL A 166 29.09 4.21 27.88
N LEU A 167 29.04 4.79 29.09
CA LEU A 167 30.16 4.81 30.03
C LEU A 167 30.55 3.39 30.46
N VAL A 168 29.58 2.53 30.79
CA VAL A 168 29.83 1.11 31.13
C VAL A 168 30.44 0.34 29.95
N ALA A 169 30.07 0.68 28.71
CA ALA A 169 30.67 0.11 27.49
C ALA A 169 32.09 0.64 27.17
N GLY A 170 32.62 1.61 27.91
CA GLY A 170 33.95 2.18 27.70
C GLY A 170 34.09 3.03 26.43
N ILE A 171 32.99 3.46 25.83
CA ILE A 171 32.97 4.24 24.59
C ILE A 171 33.05 5.74 24.93
N ILE A 172 34.07 6.42 24.41
CA ILE A 172 34.24 7.86 24.60
C ILE A 172 33.38 8.63 23.60
N ILE A 173 32.37 9.35 24.09
CA ILE A 173 31.60 10.31 23.29
C ILE A 173 32.38 11.64 23.23
N PRO A 174 32.64 12.22 22.05
CA PRO A 174 33.12 13.60 21.95
C PRO A 174 32.01 14.60 22.31
N ASP A 175 32.30 15.57 23.18
CA ASP A 175 31.31 16.57 23.63
C ASP A 175 30.84 17.52 22.51
N GLU A 176 31.72 17.81 21.54
CA GLU A 176 31.39 18.63 20.36
C GLU A 176 31.57 17.87 19.05
N LEU A 177 30.57 17.93 18.16
CA LEU A 177 30.67 17.43 16.79
C LEU A 177 30.13 18.46 15.78
N GLN A 178 30.94 18.80 14.79
CA GLN A 178 30.70 19.91 13.84
C GLN A 178 29.71 19.58 12.70
N SER A 179 29.09 18.39 12.68
CA SER A 179 28.16 17.98 11.63
C SER A 179 26.79 17.58 12.17
N GLU A 180 25.73 18.16 11.62
CA GLU A 180 24.35 17.72 11.83
C GLU A 180 24.17 16.30 11.28
N ILE A 181 23.72 15.35 12.11
CA ILE A 181 23.41 13.99 11.66
C ILE A 181 22.02 14.00 11.02
N LYS A 182 21.95 14.48 9.78
CA LYS A 182 20.76 14.48 8.94
C LYS A 182 20.56 13.11 8.30
N ARG A 183 19.31 12.63 8.31
CA ARG A 183 18.88 11.39 7.63
C ARG A 183 19.33 11.41 6.16
N ARG A 184 19.85 10.27 5.68
CA ARG A 184 20.25 10.11 4.28
C ARG A 184 19.02 10.17 3.36
N PRO A 185 19.10 10.81 2.18
CA PRO A 185 17.95 10.91 1.29
C PRO A 185 17.45 9.54 0.81
N PRO A 186 16.12 9.29 0.77
CA PRO A 186 15.56 7.98 0.44
C PRO A 186 15.66 7.61 -1.05
N VAL A 187 15.94 8.57 -1.94
CA VAL A 187 16.18 8.32 -3.37
C VAL A 187 17.66 8.56 -3.67
N PHE A 188 18.32 7.56 -4.26
CA PHE A 188 19.71 7.67 -4.76
C PHE A 188 19.68 7.80 -6.28
N LEU A 189 20.39 8.80 -6.82
CA LEU A 189 20.57 8.96 -8.26
C LEU A 189 21.95 8.39 -8.64
N SER A 190 21.95 7.18 -9.20
CA SER A 190 23.16 6.56 -9.75
C SER A 190 23.34 7.04 -11.17
N TYR A 191 24.48 7.66 -11.49
CA TYR A 191 24.71 8.26 -12.80
C TYR A 191 26.20 8.30 -13.17
N GLN A 192 26.51 8.44 -14.45
CA GLN A 192 27.87 8.66 -14.94
C GLN A 192 28.18 10.15 -14.96
N TRP A 193 29.36 10.57 -14.48
CA TRP A 193 29.73 11.98 -14.28
C TRP A 193 29.49 12.89 -15.50
N GLY A 194 29.66 12.39 -16.73
CA GLY A 194 29.34 13.13 -17.97
C GLY A 194 27.89 13.61 -18.09
N SER A 195 26.95 13.02 -17.33
CA SER A 195 25.53 13.39 -17.28
C SER A 195 25.16 14.28 -16.10
N GLN A 196 26.14 14.76 -15.30
CA GLN A 196 25.89 15.48 -14.04
C GLN A 196 24.91 16.65 -14.16
N ALA A 197 24.99 17.45 -15.23
CA ALA A 197 24.10 18.59 -15.43
C ALA A 197 22.61 18.16 -15.50
N ALA A 198 22.29 17.18 -16.35
CA ALA A 198 20.92 16.69 -16.52
C ALA A 198 20.40 15.99 -15.25
N VAL A 199 21.27 15.26 -14.53
CA VAL A 199 20.91 14.60 -13.28
C VAL A 199 20.76 15.59 -12.11
N THR A 200 21.47 16.72 -12.14
CA THR A 200 21.26 17.83 -11.19
C THR A 200 19.91 18.51 -11.45
N THR A 201 19.53 18.73 -12.71
CA THR A 201 18.18 19.21 -13.05
C THR A 201 17.10 18.22 -12.60
N LEU A 202 17.34 16.92 -12.76
CA LEU A 202 16.43 15.86 -12.32
C LEU A 202 16.28 15.87 -10.80
N LYS A 203 17.40 15.95 -10.06
CA LYS A 203 17.43 16.10 -8.61
C LYS A 203 16.54 17.25 -8.15
N ASN A 204 16.73 18.45 -8.71
CA ASN A 204 15.97 19.63 -8.32
C ASN A 204 14.46 19.41 -8.55
N HIS A 205 14.07 18.85 -9.70
CA HIS A 205 12.68 18.52 -9.98
C HIS A 205 12.09 17.45 -9.02
N LEU A 206 12.87 16.46 -8.58
CA LEU A 206 12.44 15.45 -7.62
C LEU A 206 12.29 16.04 -6.21
N GLU A 207 13.20 16.92 -5.80
CA GLU A 207 13.14 17.61 -4.50
C GLU A 207 11.98 18.62 -4.46
N GLU A 208 11.75 19.38 -5.53
CA GLU A 208 10.54 20.21 -5.71
C GLU A 208 9.24 19.37 -5.65
N ALA A 209 9.29 18.09 -6.01
CA ALA A 209 8.16 17.15 -5.96
C ALA A 209 8.01 16.38 -4.63
N GLY A 210 8.83 16.71 -3.62
CA GLY A 210 8.77 16.13 -2.27
C GLY A 210 9.71 14.94 -2.03
N TYR A 211 10.63 14.63 -2.95
CA TYR A 211 11.55 13.49 -2.81
C TYR A 211 12.99 13.99 -2.60
N ALA A 212 13.45 13.99 -1.35
CA ALA A 212 14.85 14.26 -1.03
C ALA A 212 15.78 13.27 -1.78
N CYS A 213 16.79 13.80 -2.47
CA CYS A 213 17.62 13.01 -3.40
C CYS A 213 19.12 13.08 -3.08
N TRP A 214 19.77 11.91 -2.99
CA TRP A 214 21.21 11.78 -2.91
C TRP A 214 21.80 11.64 -4.31
N MET A 215 22.86 12.38 -4.60
CA MET A 215 23.75 12.17 -5.74
C MET A 215 25.17 12.54 -5.31
N ASP A 216 26.18 11.95 -5.94
CA ASP A 216 27.52 12.52 -5.87
C ASP A 216 27.51 13.92 -6.50
N THR A 217 28.23 14.87 -5.90
CA THR A 217 28.40 16.22 -6.45
C THR A 217 29.88 16.62 -6.57
N GLY A 218 30.80 15.72 -6.24
CA GLY A 218 32.24 15.87 -6.47
C GLY A 218 32.98 16.80 -5.51
N GLN A 219 33.75 16.22 -4.58
CA GLN A 219 35.01 16.81 -4.14
C GLN A 219 36.14 15.79 -4.37
N MET A 220 37.04 16.10 -5.31
CA MET A 220 38.23 15.28 -5.57
C MET A 220 39.26 15.44 -4.44
N GLY A 221 39.04 14.72 -3.34
CA GLY A 221 39.86 14.76 -2.12
C GLY A 221 40.18 13.41 -1.46
N GLY A 222 39.86 12.29 -2.13
CA GLY A 222 40.22 10.94 -1.68
C GLY A 222 39.23 9.86 -2.12
N GLY A 223 39.66 8.94 -3.00
CA GLY A 223 38.79 7.92 -3.60
C GLY A 223 38.12 7.00 -2.58
N ASP A 224 38.85 6.54 -1.56
CA ASP A 224 38.32 5.62 -0.54
C ASP A 224 37.17 6.23 0.27
N LYS A 225 37.27 7.54 0.55
CA LYS A 225 36.20 8.30 1.23
C LYS A 225 34.97 8.48 0.33
N LEU A 226 35.17 8.61 -0.98
CA LEU A 226 34.07 8.71 -1.94
C LEU A 226 33.30 7.38 -2.04
N PHE A 227 34.00 6.25 -2.21
CA PHE A 227 33.36 4.93 -2.26
C PHE A 227 32.64 4.57 -0.95
N ALA A 228 33.21 4.91 0.21
CA ALA A 228 32.53 4.73 1.50
C ALA A 228 31.25 5.59 1.64
N ASN A 229 31.24 6.79 1.06
CA ASN A 229 30.06 7.66 1.04
C ASN A 229 28.97 7.17 0.07
N ILE A 230 29.36 6.63 -1.10
CA ILE A 230 28.49 5.98 -2.08
C ILE A 230 27.83 4.72 -1.49
N ASP A 231 28.61 3.83 -0.86
CA ASP A 231 28.09 2.62 -0.22
C ASP A 231 27.08 2.96 0.91
N LYS A 232 27.45 3.86 1.84
CA LYS A 232 26.50 4.35 2.85
C LYS A 232 25.30 5.08 2.22
N GLY A 233 25.44 5.67 1.04
CA GLY A 233 24.36 6.30 0.28
C GLY A 233 23.34 5.29 -0.24
N ILE A 234 23.80 4.27 -0.97
CA ILE A 234 22.97 3.18 -1.50
C ILE A 234 22.31 2.39 -0.35
N ARG A 235 23.03 2.14 0.75
CA ARG A 235 22.47 1.48 1.94
C ARG A 235 21.38 2.31 2.63
N GLY A 236 21.52 3.64 2.70
CA GLY A 236 20.51 4.54 3.27
C GLY A 236 19.27 4.75 2.38
N ALA A 237 19.42 4.60 1.07
CA ALA A 237 18.31 4.79 0.12
C ALA A 237 17.28 3.65 0.16
N LYS A 238 16.03 3.98 -0.20
CA LYS A 238 14.93 3.04 -0.43
C LYS A 238 14.78 2.70 -1.93
N VAL A 239 15.11 3.66 -2.80
CA VAL A 239 15.07 3.55 -4.27
C VAL A 239 16.39 4.04 -4.87
N VAL A 240 16.84 3.37 -5.93
CA VAL A 240 17.99 3.76 -6.73
C VAL A 240 17.55 4.00 -8.17
N VAL A 241 17.65 5.24 -8.64
CA VAL A 241 17.35 5.62 -10.02
C VAL A 241 18.64 5.55 -10.84
N CYS A 242 18.75 4.57 -11.73
CA CYS A 242 19.90 4.39 -12.60
C CYS A 242 19.74 5.23 -13.86
N CYS A 243 20.51 6.31 -13.97
CA CYS A 243 20.49 7.26 -15.07
C CYS A 243 21.28 6.71 -16.27
N MET A 244 20.62 5.83 -17.04
CA MET A 244 21.22 5.00 -18.09
C MET A 244 21.59 5.80 -19.35
N THR A 245 22.89 5.97 -19.57
CA THR A 245 23.55 6.38 -20.82
C THR A 245 24.47 5.27 -21.32
N GLU A 246 24.96 5.35 -22.56
CA GLU A 246 25.98 4.45 -23.10
C GLU A 246 27.28 4.55 -22.28
N ALA A 247 27.60 5.76 -21.81
CA ALA A 247 28.72 6.01 -20.90
C ALA A 247 28.50 5.47 -19.46
N TYR A 248 27.24 5.29 -19.02
CA TYR A 248 26.89 4.57 -17.80
C TYR A 248 27.04 3.06 -18.00
N ALA A 249 26.55 2.52 -19.12
CA ALA A 249 26.65 1.10 -19.46
C ALA A 249 28.10 0.58 -19.47
N LYS A 250 29.05 1.46 -19.83
CA LYS A 250 30.49 1.19 -19.91
C LYS A 250 31.29 1.59 -18.66
N SER A 251 30.63 1.97 -17.56
CA SER A 251 31.28 2.49 -16.35
C SER A 251 31.42 1.43 -15.25
N ASP A 252 32.65 1.05 -14.92
CA ASP A 252 32.93 0.13 -13.80
C ASP A 252 32.39 0.63 -12.46
N ASN A 253 32.34 1.95 -12.25
CA ASN A 253 31.80 2.55 -11.03
C ASN A 253 30.29 2.31 -10.93
N CYS A 254 29.56 2.63 -12.01
CA CYS A 254 28.12 2.43 -12.10
C CYS A 254 27.74 0.94 -12.05
N LEU A 255 28.56 0.07 -12.65
CA LEU A 255 28.43 -1.39 -12.54
C LEU A 255 28.56 -1.88 -11.08
N ARG A 256 29.53 -1.37 -10.31
CA ARG A 256 29.66 -1.68 -8.88
C ARG A 256 28.48 -1.16 -8.06
N GLU A 257 27.98 0.03 -8.36
CA GLU A 257 26.76 0.57 -7.72
C GLU A 257 25.55 -0.33 -7.96
N VAL A 258 25.29 -0.74 -9.21
CA VAL A 258 24.17 -1.66 -9.54
C VAL A 258 24.34 -3.01 -8.84
N HIS A 259 25.54 -3.60 -8.82
CA HIS A 259 25.78 -4.84 -8.07
C HIS A 259 25.56 -4.68 -6.57
N LEU A 260 25.91 -3.53 -5.98
CA LEU A 260 25.59 -3.24 -4.58
C LEU A 260 24.07 -3.14 -4.35
N CYS A 261 23.34 -2.53 -5.28
CA CYS A 261 21.87 -2.43 -5.22
C CYS A 261 21.21 -3.81 -5.25
N VAL A 262 21.58 -4.66 -6.21
CA VAL A 262 21.06 -6.03 -6.35
C VAL A 262 21.40 -6.87 -5.11
N SER A 263 22.65 -6.86 -4.67
CA SER A 263 23.09 -7.66 -3.50
C SER A 263 22.54 -7.17 -2.15
N THR A 264 22.06 -5.92 -2.07
CA THR A 264 21.37 -5.39 -0.88
C THR A 264 19.85 -5.27 -1.04
N GLY A 265 19.28 -5.86 -2.10
CA GLY A 265 17.83 -5.92 -2.32
C GLY A 265 17.16 -4.56 -2.56
N LYS A 266 17.92 -3.55 -3.01
CA LYS A 266 17.41 -2.19 -3.27
C LYS A 266 16.62 -2.15 -4.57
N GLN A 267 15.52 -1.41 -4.58
CA GLN A 267 14.75 -1.24 -5.81
C GLN A 267 15.52 -0.37 -6.81
N ILE A 268 15.71 -0.90 -8.01
CA ILE A 268 16.29 -0.19 -9.15
C ILE A 268 15.15 0.34 -10.04
N ILE A 269 15.23 1.61 -10.44
CA ILE A 269 14.42 2.21 -11.50
C ILE A 269 15.39 2.61 -12.63
N PRO A 270 15.42 1.89 -13.76
CA PRO A 270 16.25 2.26 -14.90
C PRO A 270 15.62 3.42 -15.68
N LEU A 271 16.38 4.50 -15.84
CA LEU A 271 15.97 5.75 -16.47
C LEU A 271 16.82 5.96 -17.72
N GLN A 272 16.31 5.59 -18.90
CA GLN A 272 17.03 5.71 -20.16
C GLN A 272 17.08 7.18 -20.60
N MET A 273 18.23 7.85 -20.39
CA MET A 273 18.43 9.27 -20.67
C MET A 273 18.89 9.56 -22.12
N GLU A 274 19.21 8.53 -22.90
CA GLU A 274 19.51 8.66 -24.33
C GLU A 274 19.18 7.38 -25.12
N LYS A 275 19.16 7.48 -26.45
CA LYS A 275 18.69 6.41 -27.33
C LYS A 275 19.75 5.30 -27.55
N GLN A 276 19.84 4.38 -26.59
CA GLN A 276 20.64 3.15 -26.66
C GLN A 276 19.76 1.88 -26.89
N PRO A 277 20.31 0.74 -27.36
CA PRO A 277 19.61 -0.55 -27.34
C PRO A 277 19.17 -0.94 -25.93
N TRP A 278 18.16 -1.82 -25.82
CA TRP A 278 17.72 -2.39 -24.55
C TRP A 278 17.52 -3.92 -24.68
N PRO A 279 18.03 -4.74 -23.75
CA PRO A 279 18.89 -4.37 -22.62
C PRO A 279 20.24 -3.76 -23.08
N PRO A 280 20.93 -2.99 -22.23
CA PRO A 280 22.22 -2.39 -22.56
C PRO A 280 23.28 -3.47 -22.81
N GLU A 281 24.24 -3.20 -23.68
CA GLU A 281 25.34 -4.14 -23.96
C GLU A 281 26.34 -4.21 -22.79
N GLY A 282 26.91 -5.40 -22.56
CA GLY A 282 27.87 -5.65 -21.48
C GLY A 282 27.25 -6.21 -20.19
N ALA A 283 27.98 -6.09 -19.08
CA ALA A 283 27.66 -6.77 -17.82
C ALA A 283 26.33 -6.32 -17.18
N LEU A 284 25.85 -5.10 -17.46
CA LEU A 284 24.56 -4.62 -17.00
C LEU A 284 23.37 -5.22 -17.78
N GLY A 285 23.59 -5.78 -18.97
CA GLY A 285 22.53 -6.30 -19.84
C GLY A 285 21.62 -7.34 -19.18
N PRO A 286 22.16 -8.44 -18.62
CA PRO A 286 21.36 -9.45 -17.93
C PRO A 286 20.55 -8.88 -16.76
N ILE A 287 21.18 -8.04 -15.93
CA ILE A 287 20.52 -7.42 -14.77
C ILE A 287 19.37 -6.52 -15.23
N MET A 288 19.64 -5.61 -16.16
CA MET A 288 18.69 -4.61 -16.64
C MET A 288 17.58 -5.20 -17.53
N SER A 289 17.72 -6.45 -18.00
CA SER A 289 16.66 -7.15 -18.73
C SER A 289 15.45 -7.51 -17.87
N GLU A 290 15.63 -7.62 -16.54
CA GLU A 290 14.58 -7.96 -15.58
C GLU A 290 13.71 -6.74 -15.19
N TYR A 291 14.18 -5.52 -15.47
CA TYR A 291 13.53 -4.27 -15.06
C TYR A 291 12.83 -3.55 -16.21
N LEU A 292 11.66 -2.98 -15.93
CA LEU A 292 10.99 -2.03 -16.83
C LEU A 292 11.71 -0.67 -16.75
N PHE A 293 12.13 -0.13 -17.89
CA PHE A 293 12.83 1.15 -17.96
C PHE A 293 11.92 2.28 -18.46
N ILE A 294 12.10 3.47 -17.90
CA ILE A 294 11.44 4.69 -18.37
C ILE A 294 12.29 5.31 -19.48
N ARG A 295 11.68 5.64 -20.63
CA ARG A 295 12.33 6.42 -21.69
C ARG A 295 12.26 7.90 -21.33
N PHE A 296 13.42 8.51 -21.12
CA PHE A 296 13.56 9.79 -20.44
C PHE A 296 14.42 10.78 -21.24
N PHE A 297 14.19 10.80 -22.55
CA PHE A 297 14.74 11.77 -23.51
C PHE A 297 13.64 12.19 -24.48
N ASP A 298 13.58 13.47 -24.83
CA ASP A 298 12.75 13.91 -25.96
C ASP A 298 13.55 13.85 -27.27
N ARG A 299 12.84 13.48 -28.35
CA ARG A 299 13.35 13.42 -29.73
C ARG A 299 13.02 14.70 -30.53
N LYS A 300 12.22 15.61 -29.97
CA LYS A 300 11.79 16.87 -30.61
C LYS A 300 12.51 18.10 -30.05
N ASN A 301 12.61 18.24 -28.73
CA ASN A 301 13.11 19.46 -28.08
C ASN A 301 14.61 19.44 -27.74
N ALA A 302 15.48 19.12 -28.70
CA ALA A 302 16.94 19.07 -28.55
C ALA A 302 17.64 20.44 -28.35
N GLY A 303 16.92 21.45 -27.84
CA GLY A 303 17.39 22.83 -27.65
C GLY A 303 16.66 23.62 -26.56
N THR A 304 15.86 22.97 -25.71
CA THR A 304 15.22 23.61 -24.54
C THR A 304 15.77 23.05 -23.23
N THR A 305 15.62 23.79 -22.13
CA THR A 305 16.16 23.45 -20.80
C THR A 305 15.60 22.17 -20.17
N ASN A 306 14.48 21.65 -20.66
CA ASN A 306 13.87 20.41 -20.16
C ASN A 306 14.35 19.24 -21.04
N TYR A 307 15.15 18.32 -20.47
CA TYR A 307 15.69 17.16 -21.18
C TYR A 307 14.63 16.06 -21.46
N TRP A 308 13.46 16.10 -20.79
CA TRP A 308 12.43 15.05 -20.81
C TRP A 308 10.99 15.63 -20.89
N PRO A 309 10.01 14.86 -21.42
CA PRO A 309 8.58 15.21 -21.37
C PRO A 309 8.00 15.14 -19.95
N GLU A 310 7.03 15.99 -19.61
CA GLU A 310 6.39 15.97 -18.28
C GLU A 310 5.64 14.66 -17.99
N GLU A 311 5.04 14.02 -19.00
CA GLU A 311 4.44 12.67 -18.88
C GLU A 311 5.43 11.63 -18.33
N LYS A 312 6.68 11.69 -18.78
CA LYS A 312 7.74 10.75 -18.38
C LYS A 312 8.35 11.10 -17.03
N PHE A 313 8.21 12.34 -16.59
CA PHE A 313 8.47 12.71 -15.21
C PHE A 313 7.35 12.23 -14.27
N ALA A 314 6.08 12.32 -14.67
CA ALA A 314 4.96 11.76 -13.90
C ALA A 314 5.06 10.22 -13.76
N GLU A 315 5.49 9.51 -14.80
CA GLU A 315 5.80 8.07 -14.76
C GLU A 315 6.89 7.76 -13.72
N LEU A 316 7.99 8.52 -13.71
CA LEU A 316 9.10 8.37 -12.75
C LEU A 316 8.65 8.67 -11.31
N LEU A 317 7.94 9.78 -11.10
CA LEU A 317 7.41 10.16 -9.78
C LEU A 317 6.45 9.08 -9.25
N GLY A 318 5.63 8.48 -10.12
CA GLY A 318 4.74 7.37 -9.74
C GLY A 318 5.49 6.09 -9.35
N GLN A 319 6.56 5.72 -10.07
CA GLN A 319 7.39 4.57 -9.70
C GLN A 319 8.17 4.81 -8.39
N ILE A 320 8.75 6.00 -8.18
CA ILE A 320 9.40 6.35 -6.90
C ILE A 320 8.38 6.29 -5.75
N ARG A 321 7.15 6.80 -5.97
CA ARG A 321 6.07 6.85 -4.97
C ARG A 321 5.68 5.49 -4.42
N TYR A 322 5.81 4.43 -5.22
CA TYR A 322 5.50 3.06 -4.83
C TYR A 322 6.39 2.56 -3.67
N HIS A 323 7.57 3.15 -3.49
CA HIS A 323 8.59 2.75 -2.51
C HIS A 323 8.95 3.86 -1.50
N VAL A 324 8.63 5.12 -1.80
CA VAL A 324 8.93 6.30 -0.98
C VAL A 324 7.70 7.21 -0.94
N ALA A 325 7.23 7.59 0.26
CA ALA A 325 6.23 8.64 0.36
C ALA A 325 6.89 10.02 0.15
N PRO A 326 6.34 10.93 -0.67
CA PRO A 326 6.84 12.30 -0.77
C PRO A 326 6.60 13.05 0.54
N ASP A 327 7.56 13.87 0.97
CA ASP A 327 7.44 14.74 2.12
C ASP A 327 6.52 15.95 1.80
N PRO A 328 5.35 16.09 2.44
CA PRO A 328 4.42 17.19 2.17
C PRO A 328 5.01 18.59 2.42
N ASP A 329 6.00 18.71 3.32
CA ASP A 329 6.60 19.99 3.68
C ASP A 329 7.61 20.47 2.61
N MET A 330 8.09 19.58 1.72
CA MET A 330 8.98 19.90 0.59
C MET A 330 8.25 20.24 -0.72
N ILE A 331 6.97 19.89 -0.87
CA ILE A 331 6.27 19.97 -2.18
C ILE A 331 6.05 21.42 -2.62
N SER A 332 6.78 21.82 -3.68
CA SER A 332 6.64 23.11 -4.34
C SER A 332 5.31 23.26 -5.08
N ASN A 333 4.83 24.49 -5.24
CA ASN A 333 3.51 24.76 -5.85
C ASN A 333 3.32 24.14 -7.25
N ARG A 334 4.39 24.05 -8.06
CA ARG A 334 4.39 23.34 -9.36
C ARG A 334 3.95 21.88 -9.23
N TYR A 335 4.40 21.22 -8.16
CA TYR A 335 4.16 19.81 -7.86
C TYR A 335 3.09 19.60 -6.78
N ARG A 336 2.33 20.64 -6.40
CA ARG A 336 1.18 20.46 -5.52
C ARG A 336 0.04 19.68 -6.18
N ASN A 337 -0.02 19.74 -7.52
CA ASN A 337 -1.09 19.14 -8.34
C ASN A 337 -0.58 18.20 -9.46
N TRP A 338 0.71 17.82 -9.53
CA TRP A 338 1.23 16.97 -10.65
C TRP A 338 0.51 15.63 -10.79
N PHE A 339 -0.08 15.18 -9.69
CA PHE A 339 -0.83 13.93 -9.61
C PHE A 339 -2.24 14.02 -10.22
N VAL A 340 -2.75 15.23 -10.49
CA VAL A 340 -3.94 15.41 -11.33
C VAL A 340 -3.49 15.22 -12.78
N PRO A 341 -4.01 14.22 -13.53
CA PRO A 341 -3.54 13.97 -14.89
C PRO A 341 -3.72 15.20 -15.79
N GLN A 342 -2.65 15.62 -16.46
CA GLN A 342 -2.71 16.68 -17.49
C GLN A 342 -3.43 16.16 -18.75
N THR A 343 -4.75 16.02 -18.64
CA THR A 343 -5.67 15.94 -19.77
C THR A 343 -6.69 17.05 -19.56
N ASP A 344 -6.84 17.98 -20.51
CA ASP A 344 -7.70 19.17 -20.40
C ASP A 344 -9.23 18.87 -20.37
N ASN A 345 -9.60 17.62 -20.10
CA ASN A 345 -10.95 17.15 -19.85
C ASN A 345 -11.04 16.40 -18.50
N LEU A 346 -10.61 17.07 -17.43
CA LEU A 346 -10.91 16.74 -16.03
C LEU A 346 -11.46 18.00 -15.32
N ILE A 347 -12.78 18.02 -15.14
CA ILE A 347 -13.61 19.20 -14.77
C ILE A 347 -13.29 19.79 -13.36
N PHE A 348 -12.48 19.10 -12.56
CA PHE A 348 -12.40 19.24 -11.10
C PHE A 348 -11.84 20.57 -10.56
N LEU A 349 -11.06 21.33 -11.36
CA LEU A 349 -10.36 22.52 -10.85
C LEU A 349 -10.94 23.87 -11.31
N GLN A 350 -11.77 23.91 -12.37
CA GLN A 350 -12.20 25.18 -12.97
C GLN A 350 -13.38 25.87 -12.28
N LEU A 351 -14.17 25.12 -11.50
CA LEU A 351 -15.18 25.65 -10.56
C LEU A 351 -14.60 26.57 -9.48
N LEU A 352 -13.32 26.90 -9.54
CA LEU A 352 -12.72 28.03 -8.84
C LEU A 352 -13.27 29.41 -9.25
N LYS A 353 -14.32 29.53 -10.10
CA LYS A 353 -14.81 30.79 -10.73
C LYS A 353 -16.37 30.78 -10.88
N ASN A 354 -17.26 31.71 -10.45
CA ASN A 354 -17.24 32.89 -9.51
C ASN A 354 -18.65 33.33 -9.05
N LYS A 355 -18.84 33.68 -7.75
CA LYS A 355 -19.60 34.92 -7.36
C LYS A 355 -19.53 35.40 -5.90
N LYS A 356 -19.57 36.74 -5.73
CA LYS A 356 -20.28 37.46 -4.64
C LYS A 356 -21.65 37.88 -5.17
N ASP A 357 -22.64 38.05 -4.29
CA ASP A 357 -23.65 39.11 -4.41
C ASP A 357 -24.13 39.54 -3.00
N LYS A 358 -24.90 40.65 -2.86
CA LYS A 358 -25.06 41.40 -1.60
C LYS A 358 -26.45 41.34 -0.95
N LYS A 359 -26.45 41.20 0.38
CA LYS A 359 -27.49 41.64 1.37
C LYS A 359 -28.87 40.94 1.28
N THR A 360 -29.69 40.91 2.33
CA THR A 360 -29.66 41.53 3.69
C THR A 360 -29.86 40.49 4.81
N ASP A 361 -29.36 40.83 6.02
CA ASP A 361 -29.90 40.64 7.39
C ASP A 361 -30.90 39.47 7.65
N LYS A 362 -30.80 38.69 8.73
CA LYS A 362 -30.26 39.02 10.08
C LYS A 362 -29.82 37.77 10.87
N ASP A 363 -29.37 37.98 12.11
CA ASP A 363 -28.78 36.99 13.02
C ASP A 363 -29.64 35.74 13.28
N GLU A 364 -29.03 34.55 13.24
CA GLU A 364 -28.95 33.69 14.45
C GLU A 364 -27.81 32.66 14.35
N SER A 365 -27.31 32.22 15.50
CA SER A 365 -26.18 31.29 15.61
C SER A 365 -26.64 29.85 15.81
N THR A 366 -26.16 28.92 15.00
CA THR A 366 -26.25 27.48 15.31
C THR A 366 -24.99 26.74 14.87
N SER A 367 -24.66 25.68 15.60
CA SER A 367 -23.41 24.91 15.46
C SER A 367 -23.29 24.15 14.14
N LEU A 368 -22.07 24.09 13.59
CA LEU A 368 -21.69 23.08 12.61
C LEU A 368 -21.78 21.70 13.28
N VAL A 369 -22.79 20.91 12.92
CA VAL A 369 -22.97 19.52 13.39
C VAL A 369 -22.17 18.58 12.48
N ASP A 370 -21.50 17.59 13.08
CA ASP A 370 -20.66 16.62 12.40
C ASP A 370 -21.39 15.87 11.28
N THR A 371 -21.11 16.26 10.03
CA THR A 371 -21.57 15.54 8.85
C THR A 371 -20.57 14.43 8.55
N HIS A 372 -20.76 13.27 9.16
CA HIS A 372 -19.91 12.09 8.95
C HIS A 372 -19.74 11.76 7.46
N LEU A 373 -18.50 11.74 6.99
CA LEU A 373 -18.15 11.28 5.64
C LEU A 373 -18.45 9.78 5.53
N VAL A 374 -19.53 9.43 4.84
CA VAL A 374 -19.87 8.03 4.55
C VAL A 374 -18.89 7.49 3.51
N VAL A 375 -17.97 6.64 3.96
CA VAL A 375 -17.03 5.92 3.08
C VAL A 375 -17.80 4.86 2.30
N THR A 376 -18.13 5.16 1.05
CA THR A 376 -18.72 4.18 0.12
C THR A 376 -17.64 3.28 -0.45
N HIS A 377 -17.80 1.98 -0.24
CA HIS A 377 -16.86 0.95 -0.69
C HIS A 377 -16.98 0.72 -2.21
N PRO A 378 -15.86 0.55 -2.94
CA PRO A 378 -15.90 0.41 -4.39
C PRO A 378 -16.60 -0.88 -4.83
N GLN A 379 -17.41 -0.81 -5.89
CA GLN A 379 -18.05 -1.98 -6.49
C GLN A 379 -17.12 -2.69 -7.48
N LEU A 380 -16.37 -1.94 -8.28
CA LEU A 380 -15.47 -2.47 -9.31
C LEU A 380 -14.03 -2.05 -9.03
N MET A 381 -13.06 -2.91 -9.34
CA MET A 381 -11.64 -2.54 -9.39
C MET A 381 -11.10 -2.79 -10.80
N ILE A 382 -10.34 -1.85 -11.37
CA ILE A 382 -9.58 -2.08 -12.61
C ILE A 382 -8.12 -2.36 -12.27
N SER A 383 -7.64 -3.56 -12.63
CA SER A 383 -6.22 -3.95 -12.61
C SER A 383 -5.68 -3.89 -14.04
N TYR A 384 -4.55 -3.22 -14.26
CA TYR A 384 -3.99 -2.98 -15.60
C TYR A 384 -2.47 -2.73 -15.56
N GLN A 385 -1.82 -2.64 -16.72
CA GLN A 385 -0.42 -2.19 -16.81
C GLN A 385 -0.38 -0.70 -17.17
N TRP A 386 0.39 0.07 -16.39
CA TRP A 386 0.48 1.54 -16.47
C TRP A 386 0.75 2.10 -17.87
N ASP A 387 1.44 1.37 -18.76
CA ASP A 387 1.70 1.84 -20.12
C ASP A 387 0.44 2.00 -21.01
N HIS A 388 -0.74 1.54 -20.54
CA HIS A 388 -2.05 1.74 -21.16
C HIS A 388 -2.96 2.72 -20.40
N GLN A 389 -2.40 3.56 -19.52
CA GLN A 389 -3.14 4.51 -18.66
C GLN A 389 -4.20 5.36 -19.41
N SER A 390 -3.94 5.82 -20.63
CA SER A 390 -4.90 6.62 -21.41
C SER A 390 -6.23 5.87 -21.64
N TYR A 391 -6.16 4.64 -22.14
CA TYR A 391 -7.31 3.79 -22.41
C TYR A 391 -8.07 3.45 -21.13
N ILE A 392 -7.35 3.21 -20.03
CA ILE A 392 -7.95 2.83 -18.74
C ILE A 392 -8.61 4.02 -18.03
N VAL A 393 -8.06 5.23 -18.14
CA VAL A 393 -8.74 6.44 -17.68
C VAL A 393 -10.03 6.69 -18.48
N ALA A 394 -10.06 6.36 -19.78
CA ALA A 394 -11.29 6.41 -20.57
C ALA A 394 -12.32 5.34 -20.14
N LEU A 395 -11.89 4.10 -19.86
CA LEU A 395 -12.76 3.05 -19.30
C LEU A 395 -13.35 3.46 -17.95
N TYR A 396 -12.51 3.96 -17.05
CA TYR A 396 -12.90 4.48 -15.74
C TYR A 396 -13.96 5.58 -15.87
N LYS A 397 -13.72 6.59 -16.73
CA LYS A 397 -14.69 7.66 -17.00
C LYS A 397 -16.01 7.08 -17.53
N ARG A 398 -15.95 6.12 -18.47
CA ARG A 398 -17.14 5.53 -19.09
C ARG A 398 -17.98 4.69 -18.11
N LEU A 399 -17.37 3.88 -17.27
CA LEU A 399 -18.07 3.10 -16.24
C LEU A 399 -18.62 3.99 -15.12
N THR A 400 -17.88 5.01 -14.69
CA THR A 400 -18.36 5.98 -13.68
C THR A 400 -19.56 6.78 -14.21
N LEU A 401 -19.55 7.20 -15.48
CA LEU A 401 -20.69 7.85 -16.14
C LEU A 401 -21.93 6.94 -16.26
N LEU A 402 -21.77 5.63 -16.13
CA LEU A 402 -22.87 4.66 -16.12
C LEU A 402 -23.35 4.33 -14.70
N GLY A 403 -22.79 4.94 -13.65
CA GLY A 403 -23.23 4.78 -12.27
C GLY A 403 -22.50 3.70 -11.46
N TYR A 404 -21.45 3.06 -11.99
CA TYR A 404 -20.63 2.12 -11.24
C TYR A 404 -19.62 2.83 -10.32
N GLN A 405 -19.46 2.34 -9.09
CA GLN A 405 -18.42 2.81 -8.19
C GLN A 405 -17.08 2.12 -8.50
N VAL A 406 -16.23 2.76 -9.30
CA VAL A 406 -14.98 2.19 -9.80
C VAL A 406 -13.77 2.62 -8.94
N TRP A 407 -12.91 1.66 -8.62
CA TRP A 407 -11.59 1.83 -8.03
C TRP A 407 -10.51 1.69 -9.10
N LEU A 408 -9.53 2.59 -9.07
CA LEU A 408 -8.33 2.56 -9.91
C LEU A 408 -7.15 2.98 -9.04
N ASP A 409 -6.02 2.29 -9.16
CA ASP A 409 -4.84 2.51 -8.31
C ASP A 409 -4.39 3.99 -8.34
N ILE A 410 -4.35 4.61 -9.53
CA ILE A 410 -3.99 6.01 -9.74
C ILE A 410 -4.78 6.91 -8.80
N PHE A 411 -6.12 6.89 -8.87
CA PHE A 411 -6.96 7.83 -8.12
C PHE A 411 -6.97 7.56 -6.61
N GLN A 412 -6.34 6.47 -6.16
CA GLN A 412 -6.21 6.06 -4.77
C GLN A 412 -4.80 6.29 -4.20
N MET A 413 -3.86 6.82 -5.00
CA MET A 413 -2.58 7.33 -4.51
C MET A 413 -2.79 8.70 -3.85
N GLY A 414 -3.36 8.69 -2.64
CA GLY A 414 -3.56 9.84 -1.76
C GLY A 414 -3.59 9.38 -0.30
N GLY A 415 -3.17 10.22 0.65
CA GLY A 415 -2.94 9.78 2.04
C GLY A 415 -1.62 9.02 2.23
N GLY A 416 -1.10 9.01 3.46
CA GLY A 416 0.27 8.58 3.79
C GLY A 416 0.48 7.07 3.98
N ASP A 417 -0.59 6.29 3.81
CA ASP A 417 -0.69 4.84 4.02
C ASP A 417 -0.25 4.09 2.75
N SER A 418 0.29 2.87 2.88
CA SER A 418 0.97 2.21 1.75
C SER A 418 0.00 1.87 0.61
N LEU A 419 0.52 1.91 -0.63
CA LEU A 419 -0.31 1.55 -1.80
C LEU A 419 -0.73 0.08 -1.76
N PHE A 420 0.07 -0.80 -1.15
CA PHE A 420 -0.27 -2.20 -0.93
C PHE A 420 -1.51 -2.38 -0.05
N GLU A 421 -1.61 -1.67 1.08
CA GLU A 421 -2.79 -1.68 1.95
C GLU A 421 -4.04 -1.20 1.19
N LYS A 422 -3.90 -0.21 0.31
CA LYS A 422 -4.99 0.33 -0.52
C LYS A 422 -5.41 -0.61 -1.65
N ILE A 423 -4.47 -1.32 -2.27
CA ILE A 423 -4.73 -2.37 -3.26
C ILE A 423 -5.45 -3.55 -2.59
N ASP A 424 -4.96 -4.03 -1.44
CA ASP A 424 -5.57 -5.12 -0.68
C ASP A 424 -7.01 -4.75 -0.23
N THR A 425 -7.18 -3.54 0.32
CA THR A 425 -8.48 -2.94 0.66
C THR A 425 -9.38 -2.82 -0.57
N GLY A 426 -8.84 -2.41 -1.73
CA GLY A 426 -9.57 -2.28 -2.99
C GLY A 426 -10.09 -3.63 -3.49
N ILE A 427 -9.24 -4.65 -3.56
CA ILE A 427 -9.60 -6.00 -3.98
C ILE A 427 -10.62 -6.60 -3.02
N ARG A 428 -10.38 -6.54 -1.69
CA ARG A 428 -11.27 -7.10 -0.67
C ARG A 428 -12.68 -6.50 -0.72
N HIS A 429 -12.80 -5.20 -0.91
CA HIS A 429 -14.10 -4.52 -0.93
C HIS A 429 -14.77 -4.49 -2.31
N SER A 430 -14.02 -4.63 -3.41
CA SER A 430 -14.60 -4.79 -4.75
C SER A 430 -15.51 -6.02 -4.86
N LEU A 431 -16.61 -5.88 -5.60
CA LEU A 431 -17.50 -6.98 -5.97
C LEU A 431 -16.99 -7.72 -7.21
N CYS A 432 -16.29 -7.02 -8.11
CA CYS A 432 -15.69 -7.59 -9.32
C CYS A 432 -14.38 -6.86 -9.69
N VAL A 433 -13.40 -7.61 -10.20
CA VAL A 433 -12.13 -7.09 -10.71
C VAL A 433 -12.11 -7.18 -12.25
N ILE A 434 -11.81 -6.08 -12.92
CA ILE A 434 -11.60 -6.01 -14.36
C ILE A 434 -10.09 -6.13 -14.60
N ALA A 435 -9.66 -7.18 -15.29
CA ALA A 435 -8.26 -7.48 -15.54
C ALA A 435 -7.88 -7.11 -16.99
N CYS A 436 -7.17 -5.99 -17.17
CA CYS A 436 -6.81 -5.46 -18.48
C CYS A 436 -5.50 -6.08 -18.98
N VAL A 437 -5.64 -7.24 -19.65
CA VAL A 437 -4.53 -8.11 -20.06
C VAL A 437 -3.82 -7.57 -21.30
N THR A 438 -2.50 -7.47 -21.17
CA THR A 438 -1.52 -7.24 -22.25
C THR A 438 -0.32 -8.18 -22.04
N PRO A 439 0.56 -8.37 -23.04
CA PRO A 439 1.82 -9.10 -22.86
C PRO A 439 2.73 -8.56 -21.74
N LYS A 440 2.56 -7.30 -21.29
CA LYS A 440 3.27 -6.74 -20.13
C LYS A 440 2.54 -6.97 -18.81
N TYR A 441 1.21 -7.01 -18.82
CA TYR A 441 0.39 -7.29 -17.64
C TYR A 441 0.74 -8.66 -17.03
N THR A 442 0.95 -9.67 -17.88
CA THR A 442 1.23 -11.05 -17.47
C THR A 442 2.60 -11.21 -16.81
N VAL A 443 3.60 -10.46 -17.27
CA VAL A 443 4.96 -10.42 -16.68
C VAL A 443 5.11 -9.43 -15.53
N SER A 444 4.12 -8.56 -15.27
CA SER A 444 4.12 -7.62 -14.14
C SER A 444 3.97 -8.32 -12.78
N ILE A 445 4.92 -8.11 -11.86
CA ILE A 445 4.89 -8.69 -10.51
C ILE A 445 3.66 -8.19 -9.72
N ASN A 446 3.29 -6.92 -9.88
CA ASN A 446 2.21 -6.28 -9.14
C ASN A 446 0.85 -6.82 -9.59
N CYS A 447 0.61 -6.83 -10.92
CA CYS A 447 -0.60 -7.40 -11.50
C CYS A 447 -0.74 -8.90 -11.16
N ARG A 448 0.36 -9.66 -11.05
CA ARG A 448 0.33 -11.04 -10.56
C ARG A 448 -0.13 -11.15 -9.10
N ARG A 449 0.31 -10.25 -8.21
CA ARG A 449 -0.13 -10.21 -6.81
C ARG A 449 -1.60 -9.83 -6.71
N GLU A 450 -2.05 -8.86 -7.49
CA GLU A 450 -3.46 -8.45 -7.58
C GLU A 450 -4.35 -9.61 -8.05
N MET A 451 -3.98 -10.30 -9.14
CA MET A 451 -4.72 -11.46 -9.63
C MET A 451 -4.70 -12.65 -8.67
N ALA A 452 -3.55 -12.95 -8.06
CA ALA A 452 -3.45 -14.02 -7.06
C ALA A 452 -4.28 -13.74 -5.80
N LEU A 453 -4.33 -12.47 -5.34
CA LEU A 453 -5.17 -12.07 -4.21
C LEU A 453 -6.66 -12.08 -4.57
N ALA A 454 -7.03 -11.62 -5.77
CA ALA A 454 -8.41 -11.68 -6.26
C ALA A 454 -8.91 -13.13 -6.39
N ASP A 455 -8.10 -14.02 -6.94
CA ASP A 455 -8.42 -15.44 -7.12
C ASP A 455 -8.47 -16.19 -5.77
N ALA A 456 -7.53 -15.93 -4.85
CA ALA A 456 -7.55 -16.47 -3.48
C ALA A 456 -8.72 -15.96 -2.63
N LEU A 457 -9.27 -14.77 -2.96
CA LEU A 457 -10.50 -14.22 -2.37
C LEU A 457 -11.77 -14.57 -3.19
N THR A 458 -11.64 -15.52 -4.13
CA THR A 458 -12.68 -16.00 -5.06
C THR A 458 -13.50 -14.89 -5.75
N LYS A 459 -12.86 -13.74 -6.00
CA LYS A 459 -13.49 -12.59 -6.64
C LYS A 459 -13.83 -12.90 -8.10
N PRO A 460 -14.99 -12.45 -8.60
CA PRO A 460 -15.25 -12.33 -10.03
C PRO A 460 -14.13 -11.54 -10.71
N ILE A 461 -13.53 -12.13 -11.75
CA ILE A 461 -12.50 -11.50 -12.58
C ILE A 461 -13.00 -11.51 -14.02
N VAL A 462 -13.11 -10.32 -14.62
CA VAL A 462 -13.49 -10.11 -16.03
C VAL A 462 -12.24 -9.72 -16.83
N PRO A 463 -11.67 -10.63 -17.65
CA PRO A 463 -10.48 -10.34 -18.45
C PRO A 463 -10.82 -9.54 -19.71
N LEU A 464 -10.15 -8.41 -19.90
CA LEU A 464 -10.19 -7.59 -21.11
C LEU A 464 -8.86 -7.72 -21.85
N LEU A 465 -8.85 -8.33 -23.03
CA LEU A 465 -7.63 -8.47 -23.83
C LEU A 465 -7.39 -7.19 -24.64
N LEU A 466 -6.48 -6.33 -24.18
CA LEU A 466 -6.22 -5.02 -24.81
C LEU A 466 -5.15 -5.06 -25.91
N GLN A 467 -4.32 -6.11 -25.94
CA GLN A 467 -3.33 -6.37 -26.99
C GLN A 467 -3.32 -7.85 -27.33
N LYS A 468 -3.14 -8.21 -28.62
CA LYS A 468 -3.13 -9.61 -29.05
C LYS A 468 -2.03 -10.41 -28.36
N THR A 469 -2.42 -11.41 -27.57
CA THR A 469 -1.52 -12.47 -27.10
C THR A 469 -1.53 -13.63 -28.09
N SER A 470 -0.39 -14.32 -28.25
CA SER A 470 -0.26 -15.42 -29.22
C SER A 470 -1.02 -16.70 -28.82
N ILE A 471 -1.38 -16.84 -27.54
CA ILE A 471 -2.13 -17.97 -26.96
C ILE A 471 -3.05 -17.41 -25.86
N TRP A 472 -4.23 -18.00 -25.68
CA TRP A 472 -5.08 -17.85 -24.48
C TRP A 472 -5.32 -19.23 -23.84
N PRO A 473 -5.29 -19.38 -22.50
CA PRO A 473 -4.88 -18.36 -21.51
C PRO A 473 -3.40 -17.96 -21.69
N PRO A 474 -3.00 -16.76 -21.20
CA PRO A 474 -1.63 -16.29 -21.36
C PRO A 474 -0.65 -17.18 -20.59
N SER A 475 0.44 -17.58 -21.25
CA SER A 475 1.49 -18.43 -20.64
C SER A 475 2.14 -17.77 -19.41
N GLY A 476 2.46 -18.60 -18.41
CA GLY A 476 3.06 -18.19 -17.14
C GLY A 476 2.11 -18.36 -15.95
N PRO A 477 2.45 -17.80 -14.77
CA PRO A 477 1.72 -18.05 -13.52
C PRO A 477 0.28 -17.47 -13.48
N MET A 478 -0.09 -16.56 -14.40
CA MET A 478 -1.49 -16.14 -14.56
C MET A 478 -2.35 -17.14 -15.36
N ALA A 479 -1.75 -18.15 -15.99
CA ALA A 479 -2.48 -19.07 -16.88
C ALA A 479 -3.63 -19.77 -16.17
N LEU A 480 -3.43 -20.22 -14.92
CA LEU A 480 -4.46 -20.89 -14.12
C LEU A 480 -5.63 -19.94 -13.80
N VAL A 481 -5.33 -18.71 -13.36
CA VAL A 481 -6.34 -17.68 -13.05
C VAL A 481 -7.17 -17.30 -14.28
N PHE A 482 -6.68 -17.49 -15.50
CA PHE A 482 -7.40 -17.15 -16.73
C PHE A 482 -7.90 -18.37 -17.54
N ALA A 483 -7.56 -19.60 -17.15
CA ALA A 483 -7.89 -20.81 -17.93
C ALA A 483 -9.40 -21.06 -18.04
N GLU A 484 -10.14 -20.80 -16.97
CA GLU A 484 -11.58 -21.06 -16.87
C GLU A 484 -12.45 -19.81 -17.07
N LYS A 485 -11.83 -18.64 -17.31
CA LYS A 485 -12.53 -17.34 -17.37
C LYS A 485 -12.63 -16.85 -18.83
N PRO A 486 -13.83 -16.60 -19.39
CA PRO A 486 -13.99 -16.06 -20.74
C PRO A 486 -13.45 -14.62 -20.79
N TYR A 487 -12.75 -14.26 -21.87
CA TYR A 487 -12.21 -12.92 -22.07
C TYR A 487 -12.98 -12.14 -23.14
N ILE A 488 -12.94 -10.82 -23.06
CA ILE A 488 -13.50 -9.93 -24.08
C ILE A 488 -12.35 -9.29 -24.86
N ASP A 489 -12.36 -9.41 -26.20
CA ASP A 489 -11.28 -8.93 -27.05
C ASP A 489 -11.48 -7.46 -27.46
N PHE A 490 -10.57 -6.59 -27.02
CA PHE A 490 -10.47 -5.18 -27.40
C PHE A 490 -9.22 -4.87 -28.23
N SER A 491 -8.38 -5.87 -28.52
CA SER A 491 -7.07 -5.70 -29.16
C SER A 491 -7.16 -5.05 -30.54
N HIS A 492 -8.19 -5.40 -31.31
CA HIS A 492 -8.48 -4.83 -32.62
C HIS A 492 -8.79 -3.32 -32.61
N LYS A 493 -9.25 -2.76 -31.47
CA LYS A 493 -9.50 -1.32 -31.32
C LYS A 493 -8.26 -0.57 -30.84
N CYS A 494 -7.46 -1.19 -29.96
CA CYS A 494 -6.20 -0.60 -29.48
C CYS A 494 -5.18 -0.37 -30.61
N GLU A 495 -5.28 -1.13 -31.72
CA GLU A 495 -4.46 -0.95 -32.93
C GLU A 495 -4.87 0.26 -33.78
N GLN A 496 -6.06 0.83 -33.59
CA GLN A 496 -6.63 1.87 -34.48
C GLN A 496 -6.46 3.31 -33.97
N SER A 497 -5.84 3.51 -32.80
CA SER A 497 -5.46 4.80 -32.20
C SER A 497 -6.58 5.82 -31.86
N ASP A 498 -7.85 5.48 -32.09
CA ASP A 498 -8.99 6.37 -31.89
C ASP A 498 -9.59 6.24 -30.47
N ASN A 499 -8.96 6.92 -29.49
CA ASN A 499 -9.20 6.76 -28.05
C ASN A 499 -10.68 6.85 -27.63
N ASP A 500 -11.43 7.82 -28.15
CA ASP A 500 -12.77 8.14 -27.67
C ASP A 500 -13.81 7.07 -28.05
N ASN A 501 -13.59 6.33 -29.15
CA ASN A 501 -14.52 5.33 -29.65
C ASN A 501 -14.29 3.91 -29.08
N MET A 502 -13.16 3.65 -28.41
CA MET A 502 -12.79 2.30 -27.91
C MET A 502 -13.86 1.67 -27.01
N TRP A 503 -14.43 2.47 -26.09
CA TRP A 503 -15.42 2.04 -25.10
C TRP A 503 -16.87 2.24 -25.59
N THR A 504 -17.06 2.00 -26.89
CA THR A 504 -18.36 1.96 -27.58
C THR A 504 -18.44 0.70 -28.46
N GLY A 505 -19.65 0.24 -28.77
CA GLY A 505 -19.88 -0.97 -29.58
C GLY A 505 -20.16 -2.23 -28.76
N LYS A 506 -20.19 -3.37 -29.46
CA LYS A 506 -20.73 -4.66 -28.98
C LYS A 506 -19.91 -5.26 -27.84
N GLU A 507 -18.60 -5.14 -27.90
CA GLU A 507 -17.63 -5.66 -26.93
C GLU A 507 -17.76 -4.92 -25.58
N PHE A 508 -18.09 -3.62 -25.63
CA PHE A 508 -18.40 -2.85 -24.42
C PHE A 508 -19.80 -3.18 -23.87
N GLN A 509 -20.77 -3.51 -24.71
CA GLN A 509 -22.07 -4.04 -24.26
C GLN A 509 -21.91 -5.42 -23.59
N GLU A 510 -21.05 -6.29 -24.12
CA GLU A 510 -20.71 -7.57 -23.51
C GLU A 510 -20.06 -7.40 -22.14
N LEU A 511 -19.13 -6.45 -21.99
CA LEU A 511 -18.56 -6.07 -20.70
C LEU A 511 -19.65 -5.61 -19.72
N LEU A 512 -20.58 -4.75 -20.15
CA LEU A 512 -21.68 -4.30 -19.28
C LEU A 512 -22.60 -5.46 -18.86
N VAL A 513 -22.88 -6.42 -19.75
CA VAL A 513 -23.68 -7.62 -19.41
C VAL A 513 -22.96 -8.50 -18.39
N GLN A 514 -21.64 -8.69 -18.51
CA GLN A 514 -20.87 -9.43 -17.50
C GLN A 514 -20.82 -8.67 -16.16
N LEU A 515 -20.60 -7.35 -16.17
CA LEU A 515 -20.58 -6.53 -14.95
C LEU A 515 -21.94 -6.51 -14.23
N GLN A 516 -23.06 -6.50 -14.96
CA GLN A 516 -24.40 -6.57 -14.38
C GLN A 516 -24.70 -7.90 -13.65
N GLN A 517 -24.01 -8.99 -13.99
CA GLN A 517 -24.14 -10.27 -13.26
C GLN A 517 -23.50 -10.20 -11.87
N PHE A 518 -22.45 -9.38 -11.70
CA PHE A 518 -21.71 -9.24 -10.44
C PHE A 518 -22.09 -7.98 -9.65
N VAL A 519 -22.61 -6.96 -10.31
CA VAL A 519 -23.03 -5.67 -9.74
C VAL A 519 -24.41 -5.28 -10.30
N PRO A 520 -25.51 -5.86 -9.78
CA PRO A 520 -26.86 -5.58 -10.28
C PRO A 520 -27.41 -4.21 -9.86
N GLU A 521 -26.99 -3.65 -8.73
CA GLU A 521 -27.36 -2.29 -8.31
C GLU A 521 -26.46 -1.22 -8.96
N VAL A 522 -26.88 -0.77 -10.14
CA VAL A 522 -26.37 0.46 -10.76
C VAL A 522 -27.17 1.65 -10.24
N GLN A 523 -26.64 2.36 -9.24
CA GLN A 523 -27.38 3.42 -8.52
C GLN A 523 -27.44 4.75 -9.29
N LEU A 524 -28.17 4.77 -10.42
CA LEU A 524 -28.42 5.96 -11.25
C LEU A 524 -28.99 7.16 -10.46
N GLU A 525 -29.90 6.90 -9.52
CA GLU A 525 -30.51 7.93 -8.66
C GLU A 525 -29.55 8.48 -7.59
N LYS A 526 -28.40 7.82 -7.36
CA LYS A 526 -27.23 8.39 -6.69
C LYS A 526 -26.13 8.71 -7.70
N THR A 527 -26.50 9.46 -8.74
CA THR A 527 -25.60 10.48 -9.29
C THR A 527 -24.98 11.21 -8.10
N GLN A 528 -23.66 11.07 -7.88
CA GLN A 528 -22.99 11.50 -6.65
C GLN A 528 -23.38 12.93 -6.31
N GLN A 529 -24.11 13.16 -5.20
CA GLN A 529 -24.56 14.50 -4.81
C GLN A 529 -23.36 15.45 -4.81
N HIS A 530 -23.42 16.43 -5.70
CA HIS A 530 -22.22 16.88 -6.37
C HIS A 530 -21.36 17.81 -5.51
N LEU A 531 -20.04 17.59 -5.57
CA LEU A 531 -19.02 18.63 -5.28
C LEU A 531 -19.00 19.78 -6.31
N LEU A 532 -20.08 19.96 -7.10
CA LEU A 532 -20.16 20.88 -8.24
C LEU A 532 -21.00 22.14 -7.99
N ASP A 533 -21.81 22.20 -6.91
CA ASP A 533 -22.66 23.36 -6.60
C ASP A 533 -21.90 24.56 -6.00
N ILE A 534 -20.56 24.47 -5.88
CA ILE A 534 -19.73 25.52 -5.26
C ILE A 534 -18.81 26.20 -6.30
N GLN A 535 -19.26 27.34 -6.84
CA GLN A 535 -18.45 28.24 -7.66
C GLN A 535 -17.58 29.19 -6.79
N ARG A 536 -16.26 28.95 -6.71
CA ARG A 536 -15.27 29.82 -5.99
C ARG A 536 -14.84 31.02 -6.90
N PRO A 537 -13.98 32.03 -6.57
CA PRO A 537 -13.88 33.34 -7.32
C PRO A 537 -13.00 33.49 -8.62
N SER A 538 -13.46 34.28 -9.62
CA SER A 538 -12.78 34.52 -10.93
C SER A 538 -11.83 35.72 -10.99
N SER A 539 -10.83 35.59 -11.87
CA SER A 539 -9.71 36.51 -12.04
C SER A 539 -9.68 37.11 -13.46
N THR A 540 -10.44 38.18 -13.70
CA THR A 540 -10.20 39.05 -14.87
C THR A 540 -8.95 39.88 -14.62
N VAL A 541 -7.99 39.84 -15.55
CA VAL A 541 -6.85 40.75 -15.54
C VAL A 541 -7.34 42.16 -15.86
N HIS A 542 -7.07 43.12 -14.97
CA HIS A 542 -6.99 44.53 -15.35
C HIS A 542 -5.52 44.87 -15.52
N GLY A 543 -5.12 45.18 -16.76
CA GLY A 543 -3.83 45.79 -17.02
C GLY A 543 -3.83 47.22 -16.48
N GLY A 544 -2.91 47.53 -15.56
CA GLY A 544 -2.63 48.90 -15.17
C GLY A 544 -1.68 49.52 -16.18
N ASP A 545 -2.20 50.37 -17.06
CA ASP A 545 -1.43 51.04 -18.11
C ASP A 545 -0.63 52.23 -17.53
N PRO A 546 0.72 52.23 -17.54
CA PRO A 546 1.52 53.13 -16.71
C PRO A 546 1.90 54.45 -17.41
N THR A 547 0.97 55.11 -18.13
CA THR A 547 1.24 56.44 -18.74
C THR A 547 0.01 57.35 -18.87
N ALA A 548 -0.18 58.26 -17.90
CA ALA A 548 -0.94 59.51 -18.10
C ALA A 548 -0.54 60.57 -17.05
N GLN A 549 -0.19 61.78 -17.49
CA GLN A 549 0.09 62.92 -16.63
C GLN A 549 -1.21 63.67 -16.29
N GLN A 550 -1.41 64.08 -15.03
CA GLN A 550 -2.43 65.09 -14.72
C GLN A 550 -2.17 65.85 -13.41
N GLN A 551 -1.39 66.93 -13.51
CA GLN A 551 -1.67 68.18 -12.80
C GLN A 551 -2.55 69.07 -13.73
N PRO A 552 -3.17 70.18 -13.27
CA PRO A 552 -3.21 70.74 -11.91
C PRO A 552 -4.63 71.04 -11.38
N LYS A 553 -4.74 71.42 -10.09
CA LYS A 553 -5.42 72.68 -9.70
C LYS A 553 -4.99 73.16 -8.32
N ARG A 554 -5.23 74.45 -8.05
CA ARG A 554 -4.79 75.23 -6.88
C ARG A 554 -5.92 75.39 -5.84
N MET A 555 -5.51 75.98 -4.70
CA MET A 555 -6.30 76.58 -3.62
C MET A 555 -6.73 75.59 -2.52
N ALA A 556 -6.58 75.93 -1.23
CA ALA A 556 -6.04 77.16 -0.61
C ALA A 556 -4.88 76.83 0.34
#